data_AF-A0A9D2NCI6-F1
#
_entry.id   AF-A0A9D2NCI6-F1
#
_cell.length_a   1.000
_cell.length_b   1.000
_cell.length_c   1.000
_cell.angle_alpha   90.00
_cell.angle_beta   90.00
_cell.angle_gamma   90.00
#
_symmetry.space_group_name_H-M   'P 1'
#
loop_
_entity.id
_entity.type
_entity.pdbx_description
1 polymer ?
#
loop_
_entity_poly.entity_id
_entity_poly.type
_entity_poly.pdbx_seq_one_letter_code
_entity_poly.pdbx_strand_id
1 'polypeptide(L)'
;MKTEQEKKEERYLISETAKLVGVESHVLRYWEEELKLPIRRNELGHRYYTKEDVEQFREIKKLKEQGLQLKAIRTVLTAEGSMQILMPVSEREVFQMGGRAQAEAPMEKVSAKREAKELDAGEKAVRLQMLLHSLVSQAVRENNEELTRQLRETITKEMDYQFRIQDEENRKREQERMEKEEEHFRRLDETLRLYAGKKGKGAPQSGGREARRQQKAAAKAQKQQAAVQKEAQKAEKRAAREEEAKNRREAVKARRENEQLKKEQKRQRKEAERADRKREREARRAPRAVLRMKEKNGS
;
A
#
# COMPACT_ATOMS: atom_id res chain seq x y z
N MET A 1 -30.22 -46.56 -19.75
CA MET A 1 -28.90 -46.80 -19.15
C MET A 1 -27.87 -46.89 -20.27
N LYS A 2 -26.94 -45.94 -20.35
CA LYS A 2 -25.66 -46.07 -21.06
C LYS A 2 -24.72 -44.96 -20.56
N THR A 3 -23.77 -45.41 -19.74
CA THR A 3 -22.40 -44.89 -19.55
C THR A 3 -22.25 -43.47 -18.98
N GLU A 4 -22.14 -43.43 -17.65
CA GLU A 4 -21.04 -42.71 -16.98
C GLU A 4 -19.71 -43.02 -17.69
N GLN A 5 -18.76 -42.08 -17.61
CA GLN A 5 -17.38 -42.13 -18.12
C GLN A 5 -17.16 -41.47 -19.48
N GLU A 6 -17.12 -40.13 -19.45
CA GLU A 6 -16.06 -39.33 -20.09
C GLU A 6 -15.98 -37.99 -19.31
N LYS A 7 -15.54 -38.04 -18.04
CA LYS A 7 -15.01 -36.83 -17.41
C LYS A 7 -13.67 -36.57 -18.08
N LYS A 8 -13.67 -35.81 -19.18
CA LYS A 8 -12.45 -35.21 -19.73
C LYS A 8 -11.74 -34.56 -18.56
N GLU A 9 -10.57 -35.08 -18.22
CA GLU A 9 -9.64 -34.35 -17.36
C GLU A 9 -9.25 -33.09 -18.14
N GLU A 10 -10.03 -32.03 -17.98
CA GLU A 10 -9.74 -30.72 -18.55
C GLU A 10 -8.48 -30.20 -17.85
N ARG A 11 -7.33 -30.48 -18.48
CA ARG A 11 -6.02 -30.02 -18.07
C ARG A 11 -5.78 -28.68 -18.76
N TYR A 12 -5.63 -27.64 -17.96
CA TYR A 12 -5.36 -26.29 -18.41
C TYR A 12 -3.86 -25.99 -18.27
N LEU A 13 -3.28 -25.35 -19.29
CA LEU A 13 -1.92 -24.83 -19.21
C LEU A 13 -1.87 -23.53 -18.39
N ILE A 14 -0.71 -23.17 -17.85
CA ILE A 14 -0.55 -21.93 -17.04
C ILE A 14 -1.12 -20.67 -17.74
N SER A 15 -0.95 -20.56 -19.06
CA SER A 15 -1.45 -19.44 -19.84
C SER A 15 -2.98 -19.45 -19.99
N GLU A 16 -3.61 -20.62 -19.98
CA GLU A 16 -5.07 -20.75 -20.05
C GLU A 16 -5.70 -20.52 -18.67
N THR A 17 -5.09 -21.09 -17.63
CA THR A 17 -5.49 -20.85 -16.24
C THR A 17 -5.38 -19.37 -15.87
N ALA A 18 -4.30 -18.69 -16.28
CA ALA A 18 -4.12 -17.25 -16.11
C ALA A 18 -5.30 -16.45 -16.68
N LYS A 19 -5.75 -16.80 -17.90
CA LYS A 19 -6.91 -16.18 -18.54
C LYS A 19 -8.22 -16.47 -17.80
N LEU A 20 -8.42 -17.70 -17.33
CA LEU A 20 -9.64 -18.13 -16.62
C LEU A 20 -9.80 -17.52 -15.22
N VAL A 21 -8.69 -17.23 -14.54
CA VAL A 21 -8.66 -16.56 -13.23
C VAL A 21 -8.59 -15.02 -13.38
N GLY A 22 -8.18 -14.54 -14.56
CA GLY A 22 -8.03 -13.12 -14.87
C GLY A 22 -6.85 -12.50 -14.13
N VAL A 23 -5.70 -13.19 -14.15
CA VAL A 23 -4.44 -12.79 -13.50
C VAL A 23 -3.29 -13.16 -14.44
N GLU A 24 -2.17 -12.43 -14.42
CA GLU A 24 -1.00 -12.76 -15.24
C GLU A 24 -0.35 -14.11 -14.86
N SER A 25 0.24 -14.78 -15.85
CA SER A 25 0.87 -16.11 -15.68
C SER A 25 1.99 -16.11 -14.64
N HIS A 26 2.74 -15.01 -14.53
CA HIS A 26 3.81 -14.86 -13.54
C HIS A 26 3.28 -14.75 -12.11
N VAL A 27 2.07 -14.22 -11.93
CA VAL A 27 1.42 -14.08 -10.61
C VAL A 27 0.88 -15.42 -10.14
N LEU A 28 0.32 -16.25 -11.03
CA LEU A 28 -0.07 -17.62 -10.68
C LEU A 28 1.14 -18.45 -10.24
N ARG A 29 2.28 -18.28 -10.93
CA ARG A 29 3.54 -18.90 -10.51
C ARG A 29 4.00 -18.39 -9.14
N TYR A 30 3.89 -17.10 -8.88
CA TYR A 30 4.20 -16.52 -7.58
C TYR A 30 3.29 -17.07 -6.46
N TRP A 31 2.00 -17.24 -6.73
CA TRP A 31 1.06 -17.83 -5.79
C TRP A 31 1.36 -19.30 -5.53
N GLU A 32 1.71 -20.07 -6.57
CA GLU A 32 2.23 -21.43 -6.44
C GLU A 32 3.42 -21.50 -5.46
N GLU A 33 4.41 -20.63 -5.65
CA GLU A 33 5.65 -20.64 -4.86
C GLU A 33 5.40 -20.23 -3.39
N GLU A 34 4.54 -19.22 -3.14
CA GLU A 34 4.19 -18.76 -1.80
C GLU A 34 3.26 -19.72 -1.03
N LEU A 35 2.25 -20.26 -1.72
CA LEU A 35 1.28 -21.18 -1.14
C LEU A 35 1.78 -22.62 -1.09
N LYS A 36 2.88 -22.94 -1.79
CA LYS A 36 3.46 -24.28 -1.93
C LYS A 36 2.41 -25.32 -2.37
N LEU A 37 1.54 -24.94 -3.30
CA LEU A 37 0.50 -25.83 -3.81
C LEU A 37 1.12 -27.01 -4.57
N PRO A 38 0.62 -28.24 -4.39
CA PRO A 38 1.15 -29.41 -5.08
C PRO A 38 0.73 -29.40 -6.56
N ILE A 39 1.48 -28.70 -7.40
CA ILE A 39 1.17 -28.60 -8.83
C ILE A 39 1.75 -29.78 -9.60
N ARG A 40 0.87 -30.47 -10.32
CA ARG A 40 1.23 -31.60 -11.15
C ARG A 40 2.02 -31.12 -12.38
N ARG A 41 3.05 -31.87 -12.72
CA ARG A 41 3.87 -31.65 -13.91
C ARG A 41 3.60 -32.76 -14.91
N ASN A 42 3.51 -32.41 -16.19
CA ASN A 42 3.41 -33.38 -17.26
C ASN A 42 4.79 -34.02 -17.51
N GLU A 43 4.85 -35.05 -18.34
CA GLU A 43 6.09 -35.77 -18.68
C GLU A 43 7.18 -34.87 -19.29
N LEU A 44 6.76 -33.76 -19.92
CA LEU A 44 7.64 -32.70 -20.45
C LEU A 44 8.07 -31.65 -19.40
N GLY A 45 7.75 -31.83 -18.12
CA GLY A 45 8.08 -30.88 -17.05
C GLY A 45 7.21 -29.62 -17.02
N HIS A 46 6.24 -29.48 -17.94
CA HIS A 46 5.30 -28.37 -17.95
C HIS A 46 4.21 -28.54 -16.89
N ARG A 47 3.89 -27.46 -16.18
CA ARG A 47 2.81 -27.40 -15.19
C ARG A 47 1.46 -27.48 -15.87
N TYR A 48 0.58 -28.35 -15.39
CA TYR A 48 -0.81 -28.38 -15.79
C TYR A 48 -1.71 -28.26 -14.57
N TYR A 49 -2.83 -27.59 -14.75
CA TYR A 49 -3.81 -27.31 -13.72
C TYR A 49 -5.09 -28.05 -14.06
N THR A 50 -5.70 -28.67 -13.06
CA THR A 50 -7.03 -29.25 -13.16
C THR A 50 -8.09 -28.18 -12.88
N LYS A 51 -9.34 -28.49 -13.19
CA LYS A 51 -10.46 -27.60 -12.86
C LYS A 51 -10.54 -27.24 -11.37
N GLU A 52 -10.19 -28.19 -10.49
CA GLU A 52 -10.12 -27.99 -9.03
C GLU A 52 -9.08 -26.91 -8.67
N ASP A 53 -7.90 -26.95 -9.29
CA ASP A 53 -6.86 -25.94 -9.09
C ASP A 53 -7.32 -24.55 -9.54
N VAL A 54 -8.08 -24.46 -10.64
CA VAL A 54 -8.65 -23.19 -11.13
C VAL A 54 -9.63 -22.61 -10.11
N GLU A 55 -10.46 -23.44 -9.49
CA GLU A 55 -11.41 -23.02 -8.45
C GLU A 55 -10.68 -22.58 -7.17
N GLN A 56 -9.64 -23.29 -6.77
CA GLN A 56 -8.76 -22.87 -5.66
C GLN A 56 -8.11 -21.52 -5.94
N PHE A 57 -7.59 -21.27 -7.16
CA PHE A 57 -7.03 -19.97 -7.52
C PHE A 57 -8.06 -18.84 -7.52
N ARG A 58 -9.33 -19.13 -7.85
CA ARG A 58 -10.41 -18.14 -7.72
C ARG A 58 -10.69 -17.79 -6.26
N GLU A 59 -10.64 -18.77 -5.37
CA GLU A 59 -10.82 -18.51 -3.94
C GLU A 59 -9.63 -17.75 -3.34
N ILE A 60 -8.40 -18.12 -3.72
CA ILE A 60 -7.18 -17.38 -3.38
C ILE A 60 -7.29 -15.92 -3.83
N LYS A 61 -7.79 -15.68 -5.05
CA LYS A 61 -8.00 -14.32 -5.57
C LYS A 61 -8.97 -13.52 -4.70
N LYS A 62 -10.11 -14.10 -4.31
CA LYS A 62 -11.07 -13.42 -3.41
C LYS A 62 -10.45 -13.10 -2.05
N LEU A 63 -9.76 -14.06 -1.45
CA LEU A 63 -9.08 -13.84 -0.16
C LEU A 63 -7.99 -12.78 -0.27
N LYS A 64 -7.28 -12.72 -1.42
CA LYS A 64 -6.29 -11.68 -1.70
C LYS A 64 -6.91 -10.30 -1.85
N GLU A 65 -8.06 -10.19 -2.53
CA GLU A 65 -8.83 -8.94 -2.67
C GLU A 65 -9.41 -8.45 -1.34
N GLN A 66 -9.72 -9.39 -0.42
CA GLN A 66 -10.09 -9.09 0.96
C GLN A 66 -8.91 -8.60 1.83
N GLY A 67 -7.70 -8.54 1.26
CA GLY A 67 -6.51 -8.01 1.92
C GLY A 67 -5.72 -9.04 2.73
N LEU A 68 -6.04 -10.34 2.61
CA LEU A 68 -5.28 -11.38 3.30
C LEU A 68 -3.92 -11.59 2.61
N GLN A 69 -2.87 -11.75 3.41
CA GLN A 69 -1.54 -12.08 2.91
C GLN A 69 -1.49 -13.55 2.46
N LEU A 70 -0.71 -13.86 1.40
CA LEU A 70 -0.61 -15.22 0.85
C LEU A 70 -0.21 -16.26 1.90
N LYS A 71 0.68 -15.91 2.84
CA LYS A 71 1.05 -16.79 3.95
C LYS A 71 -0.12 -17.16 4.86
N ALA A 72 -1.05 -16.24 5.10
CA ALA A 72 -2.26 -16.48 5.89
C ALA A 72 -3.27 -17.32 5.10
N ILE A 73 -3.42 -17.02 3.80
CA ILE A 73 -4.26 -17.80 2.88
C ILE A 73 -3.78 -19.26 2.81
N ARG A 74 -2.46 -19.49 2.81
CA ARG A 74 -1.87 -20.83 2.91
C ARG A 74 -2.36 -21.56 4.15
N THR A 75 -2.28 -20.93 5.31
CA THR A 75 -2.71 -21.54 6.58
C THR A 75 -4.18 -21.94 6.53
N VAL A 76 -5.03 -21.09 5.94
CA VAL A 76 -6.46 -21.36 5.77
C VAL A 76 -6.71 -22.53 4.80
N LEU A 77 -6.03 -22.56 3.64
CA LEU A 77 -6.17 -23.63 2.64
C LEU A 77 -5.65 -24.98 3.15
N THR A 78 -4.53 -24.99 3.90
CA THR A 78 -4.00 -26.23 4.49
C THR A 78 -4.84 -26.72 5.67
N ALA A 79 -5.64 -25.85 6.28
CA ALA A 79 -6.46 -26.16 7.45
C ALA A 79 -7.83 -26.78 7.09
N GLU A 80 -8.18 -26.95 5.81
CA GLU A 80 -9.39 -27.68 5.41
C GLU A 80 -9.39 -29.16 5.87
N GLY A 81 -8.25 -29.71 6.31
CA GLY A 81 -8.15 -31.01 6.99
C GLY A 81 -8.06 -30.96 8.53
N SER A 82 -7.86 -29.78 9.12
CA SER A 82 -7.67 -29.65 10.57
C SER A 82 -8.22 -28.32 11.07
N MET A 83 -9.53 -28.33 11.34
CA MET A 83 -10.12 -27.66 12.50
C MET A 83 -10.15 -26.13 12.44
N GLN A 84 -11.26 -25.59 11.94
CA GLN A 84 -12.18 -24.76 12.73
C GLN A 84 -11.56 -23.77 13.75
N ILE A 85 -10.54 -22.99 13.38
CA ILE A 85 -10.04 -21.92 14.25
C ILE A 85 -9.84 -20.67 13.40
N LEU A 86 -10.51 -19.60 13.82
CA LEU A 86 -10.32 -18.23 13.36
C LEU A 86 -11.02 -17.81 12.06
N MET A 87 -12.31 -18.12 11.91
CA MET A 87 -13.16 -17.21 11.14
C MET A 87 -13.24 -15.90 11.93
N PRO A 88 -12.92 -14.72 11.36
CA PRO A 88 -13.16 -13.47 12.06
C PRO A 88 -14.67 -13.34 12.25
N VAL A 89 -15.12 -13.42 13.51
CA VAL A 89 -16.47 -13.01 13.88
C VAL A 89 -16.62 -11.59 13.35
N SER A 90 -17.52 -11.41 12.38
CA SER A 90 -17.75 -10.12 11.78
C SER A 90 -18.02 -9.10 12.89
N GLU A 91 -17.47 -7.88 12.77
CA GLU A 91 -17.68 -6.77 13.71
C GLU A 91 -19.17 -6.57 14.11
N ARG A 92 -20.10 -7.03 13.26
CA ARG A 92 -21.54 -7.00 13.46
C ARG A 92 -22.07 -7.87 14.61
N GLU A 93 -21.39 -8.95 14.97
CA GLU A 93 -21.84 -9.83 16.06
C GLU A 93 -21.29 -9.38 17.41
N VAL A 94 -20.08 -8.81 17.43
CA VAL A 94 -19.48 -8.22 18.64
C VAL A 94 -20.28 -6.99 19.11
N PHE A 95 -20.88 -6.24 18.18
CA PHE A 95 -21.68 -5.05 18.50
C PHE A 95 -23.09 -5.37 19.02
N GLN A 96 -23.63 -6.57 18.77
CA GLN A 96 -24.98 -6.96 19.21
C GLN A 96 -25.03 -7.43 20.67
N MET A 97 -23.90 -7.81 21.27
CA MET A 97 -23.78 -8.16 22.70
C MET A 97 -23.10 -7.05 23.54
N GLY A 98 -22.87 -5.86 22.98
CA GLY A 98 -22.26 -4.71 23.67
C GLY A 98 -23.25 -3.63 24.13
N GLY A 99 -24.57 -3.90 24.05
CA GLY A 99 -25.61 -2.89 24.26
C GLY A 99 -26.12 -2.75 25.69
N ARG A 100 -25.26 -2.42 26.68
CA ARG A 100 -25.70 -1.73 27.91
C ARG A 100 -24.54 -1.24 28.80
N ALA A 101 -23.85 -0.20 28.37
CA ALA A 101 -23.01 0.59 29.29
C ALA A 101 -22.94 2.04 28.82
N GLN A 102 -23.93 2.84 29.23
CA GLN A 102 -23.81 4.27 29.54
C GLN A 102 -25.18 4.83 29.91
N ALA A 103 -25.42 4.98 31.22
CA ALA A 103 -26.30 5.98 31.83
C ALA A 103 -25.92 6.08 33.31
N GLU A 104 -25.84 7.31 33.81
CA GLU A 104 -25.16 7.68 35.04
C GLU A 104 -26.02 7.57 36.31
N ALA A 105 -25.33 7.41 37.44
CA ALA A 105 -25.70 7.66 38.85
C ALA A 105 -26.72 6.72 39.55
N PRO A 106 -26.81 6.75 40.90
CA PRO A 106 -25.77 6.65 41.93
C PRO A 106 -25.98 5.42 42.84
N MET A 107 -25.00 5.11 43.69
CA MET A 107 -25.07 4.06 44.71
C MET A 107 -26.30 4.20 45.62
N GLU A 108 -27.14 3.17 45.67
CA GLU A 108 -28.02 2.92 46.80
C GLU A 108 -28.11 1.41 47.07
N LYS A 109 -27.87 1.04 48.34
CA LYS A 109 -27.83 -0.32 48.83
C LYS A 109 -29.24 -0.91 48.82
N VAL A 110 -29.44 -2.04 48.17
CA VAL A 110 -30.53 -2.95 48.55
C VAL A 110 -30.10 -4.39 48.35
N SER A 111 -30.19 -5.14 49.46
CA SER A 111 -29.97 -6.57 49.54
C SER A 111 -30.92 -7.32 48.62
N ALA A 112 -30.38 -8.14 47.73
CA ALA A 112 -31.13 -9.23 47.11
C ALA A 112 -30.16 -10.34 46.73
N LYS A 113 -30.10 -11.33 47.61
CA LYS A 113 -29.86 -12.76 47.35
C LYS A 113 -29.55 -13.05 45.87
N ARG A 114 -28.27 -13.03 45.48
CA ARG A 114 -27.83 -13.59 44.21
C ARG A 114 -27.56 -15.06 44.44
N GLU A 115 -28.57 -15.88 44.16
CA GLU A 115 -28.33 -17.26 43.81
C GLU A 115 -27.30 -17.26 42.67
N ALA A 116 -26.10 -17.76 42.97
CA ALA A 116 -25.12 -18.06 41.96
C ALA A 116 -25.69 -19.20 41.12
N LYS A 117 -26.45 -18.86 40.07
CA LYS A 117 -26.67 -19.80 38.97
C LYS A 117 -25.29 -20.16 38.46
N GLU A 118 -24.89 -21.42 38.69
CA GLU A 118 -23.72 -21.99 38.05
C GLU A 118 -23.86 -21.75 36.55
N LEU A 119 -23.04 -20.84 36.01
CA LEU A 119 -22.96 -20.64 34.57
C LEU A 119 -22.57 -21.98 33.96
N ASP A 120 -23.36 -22.41 32.97
CA ASP A 120 -23.18 -23.66 32.25
C ASP A 120 -21.72 -23.76 31.75
N ALA A 121 -21.16 -24.97 31.77
CA ALA A 121 -19.76 -25.18 31.39
C ALA A 121 -19.47 -24.65 29.97
N GLY A 122 -20.48 -24.64 29.08
CA GLY A 122 -20.40 -24.03 27.76
C GLY A 122 -20.23 -22.51 27.79
N GLU A 123 -20.94 -21.78 28.64
CA GLU A 123 -20.83 -20.32 28.73
C GLU A 123 -19.47 -19.87 29.29
N LYS A 124 -18.91 -20.65 30.22
CA LYS A 124 -17.55 -20.43 30.76
C LYS A 124 -16.49 -20.66 29.68
N ALA A 125 -16.65 -21.72 28.87
CA ALA A 125 -15.75 -22.01 27.75
C ALA A 125 -15.78 -20.90 26.69
N VAL A 126 -16.97 -20.38 26.33
CA VAL A 126 -17.11 -19.26 25.39
C VAL A 126 -16.46 -17.99 25.93
N ARG A 127 -16.67 -17.66 27.22
CA ARG A 127 -15.99 -16.51 27.85
C ARG A 127 -14.47 -16.65 27.85
N LEU A 128 -13.96 -17.84 28.17
CA LEU A 128 -12.53 -18.11 28.14
C LEU A 128 -11.97 -17.97 26.72
N GLN A 129 -12.68 -18.49 25.72
CA GLN A 129 -12.29 -18.37 24.32
C GLN A 129 -12.28 -16.91 23.85
N MET A 130 -13.25 -16.08 24.27
CA MET A 130 -13.26 -14.64 23.94
C MET A 130 -12.10 -13.90 24.61
N LEU A 131 -11.78 -14.21 25.86
CA LEU A 131 -10.64 -13.63 26.56
C LEU A 131 -9.32 -14.02 25.90
N LEU A 132 -9.15 -15.29 25.54
CA LEU A 132 -7.97 -15.78 24.82
C LEU A 132 -7.85 -15.12 23.44
N HIS A 133 -8.94 -15.03 22.68
CA HIS A 133 -8.95 -14.33 21.40
C HIS A 133 -8.58 -12.85 21.55
N SER A 134 -9.09 -12.18 22.58
CA SER A 134 -8.75 -10.78 22.88
C SER A 134 -7.29 -10.61 23.25
N LEU A 135 -6.76 -11.47 24.13
CA LEU A 135 -5.37 -11.44 24.58
C LEU A 135 -4.40 -11.73 23.43
N VAL A 136 -4.66 -12.76 22.63
CA VAL A 136 -3.84 -13.09 21.46
C VAL A 136 -3.91 -11.99 20.42
N SER A 137 -5.11 -11.46 20.13
CA SER A 137 -5.26 -10.36 19.18
C SER A 137 -4.57 -9.09 19.66
N GLN A 138 -4.60 -8.81 20.96
CA GLN A 138 -3.92 -7.66 21.56
C GLN A 138 -2.41 -7.85 21.50
N ALA A 139 -1.88 -9.01 21.90
CA ALA A 139 -0.45 -9.31 21.83
C ALA A 139 0.10 -9.24 20.40
N VAL A 140 -0.63 -9.77 19.42
CA VAL A 140 -0.23 -9.70 18.00
C VAL A 140 -0.28 -8.26 17.47
N ARG A 141 -1.31 -7.48 17.84
CA ARG A 141 -1.39 -6.06 17.46
C ARG A 141 -0.22 -5.27 18.04
N GLU A 142 0.04 -5.41 19.33
CA GLU A 142 1.13 -4.72 20.02
C GLU A 142 2.49 -5.09 19.42
N ASN A 143 2.74 -6.38 19.14
CA ASN A 143 3.97 -6.83 18.49
C ASN A 143 4.12 -6.26 17.07
N ASN A 144 3.06 -6.30 16.26
CA ASN A 144 3.10 -5.78 14.90
C ASN A 144 3.27 -4.25 14.87
N GLU A 145 2.66 -3.53 15.80
CA GLU A 145 2.82 -2.09 15.95
C GLU A 145 4.26 -1.73 16.35
N GLU A 146 4.83 -2.46 17.31
CA GLU A 146 6.22 -2.28 17.74
C GLU A 146 7.20 -2.61 16.61
N LEU A 147 7.01 -3.72 15.91
CA LEU A 147 7.82 -4.10 14.76
C LEU A 147 7.73 -3.05 13.64
N THR A 148 6.54 -2.53 13.36
CA THR A 148 6.34 -1.48 12.36
C THR A 148 7.03 -0.18 12.77
N ARG A 149 6.98 0.15 14.06
CA ARG A 149 7.68 1.32 14.61
C ARG A 149 9.19 1.17 14.48
N GLN A 150 9.73 0.01 14.84
CA GLN A 150 11.16 -0.29 14.71
C GLN A 150 11.61 -0.25 13.24
N LEU A 151 10.87 -0.88 12.33
CA LEU A 151 11.16 -0.81 10.90
C LEU A 151 11.14 0.63 10.38
N ARG A 152 10.14 1.43 10.76
CA ARG A 152 10.07 2.84 10.38
C ARG A 152 11.30 3.59 10.88
N GLU A 153 11.69 3.40 12.13
CA GLU A 153 12.84 4.09 12.73
C GLU A 153 14.16 3.69 12.06
N THR A 154 14.39 2.39 11.82
CA THR A 154 15.58 1.89 11.12
C THR A 154 15.66 2.42 9.70
N ILE A 155 14.56 2.34 8.93
CA ILE A 155 14.54 2.82 7.54
C ILE A 155 14.75 4.34 7.49
N THR A 156 14.14 5.10 8.40
CA THR A 156 14.31 6.56 8.44
C THR A 156 15.74 6.94 8.74
N LYS A 157 16.37 6.28 9.73
CA LYS A 157 17.79 6.53 10.08
C LYS A 157 18.73 6.16 8.94
N GLU A 158 18.50 5.01 8.30
CA GLU A 158 19.32 4.57 7.16
C GLU A 158 19.18 5.53 5.97
N MET A 159 17.96 5.95 5.64
CA MET A 159 17.71 6.91 4.56
C MET A 159 18.35 8.27 4.85
N ASP A 160 18.25 8.76 6.10
CA ASP A 160 18.91 9.99 6.53
C ASP A 160 20.45 9.88 6.44
N TYR A 161 21.01 8.73 6.80
CA TYR A 161 22.44 8.48 6.69
C TYR A 161 22.90 8.48 5.22
N GLN A 162 22.22 7.73 4.36
CA GLN A 162 22.53 7.69 2.93
C GLN A 162 22.38 9.06 2.28
N PHE A 163 21.34 9.83 2.64
CA PHE A 163 21.16 11.19 2.14
C PHE A 163 22.31 12.11 2.53
N ARG A 164 22.80 12.04 3.79
CA ARG A 164 23.96 12.83 4.22
C ARG A 164 25.23 12.47 3.45
N ILE A 165 25.52 11.18 3.29
CA ILE A 165 26.68 10.72 2.52
C ILE A 165 26.60 11.22 1.07
N GLN A 166 25.42 11.07 0.45
CA GLN A 166 25.22 11.48 -0.93
C GLN A 166 25.32 12.99 -1.11
N ASP A 167 24.81 13.78 -0.15
CA ASP A 167 24.97 15.24 -0.13
C ASP A 167 26.43 15.66 0.03
N GLU A 168 27.20 14.99 0.89
CA GLU A 168 28.64 15.26 1.05
C GLU A 168 29.42 14.92 -0.23
N GLU A 169 29.14 13.79 -0.87
CA GLU A 169 29.75 13.42 -2.14
C GLU A 169 29.35 14.36 -3.29
N ASN A 170 28.09 14.81 -3.30
CA ASN A 170 27.63 15.82 -4.26
C ASN A 170 28.39 17.13 -4.05
N ARG A 171 28.55 17.58 -2.80
CA ARG A 171 29.34 18.78 -2.47
C ARG A 171 30.81 18.65 -2.88
N LYS A 172 31.44 17.50 -2.68
CA LYS A 172 32.82 17.25 -3.15
C LYS A 172 32.92 17.37 -4.67
N ARG A 173 32.00 16.74 -5.40
CA ARG A 173 31.95 16.84 -6.87
C ARG A 173 31.72 18.27 -7.35
N GLU A 174 30.93 19.05 -6.62
CA GLU A 174 30.75 20.47 -6.90
C GLU A 174 32.03 21.27 -6.60
N GLN A 175 32.69 21.03 -5.47
CA GLN A 175 33.97 21.65 -5.13
C GLN A 175 35.05 21.38 -6.19
N GLU A 176 35.22 20.13 -6.62
CA GLU A 176 36.18 19.79 -7.68
C GLU A 176 35.87 20.50 -9.00
N ARG A 177 34.59 20.70 -9.33
CA ARG A 177 34.19 21.49 -10.50
C ARG A 177 34.60 22.95 -10.33
N MET A 178 34.35 23.51 -9.16
CA MET A 178 34.74 24.90 -8.84
C MET A 178 36.26 25.06 -8.88
N GLU A 179 37.03 24.13 -8.33
CA GLU A 179 38.50 24.16 -8.38
C GLU A 179 39.02 24.10 -9.81
N LYS A 180 38.47 23.23 -10.66
CA LYS A 180 38.82 23.17 -12.09
C LYS A 180 38.48 24.47 -12.81
N GLU A 181 37.34 25.08 -12.50
CA GLU A 181 36.96 26.39 -13.02
C GLU A 181 37.92 27.49 -12.54
N GLU A 182 38.29 27.50 -11.26
CA GLU A 182 39.26 28.44 -10.68
C GLU A 182 40.66 28.27 -11.24
N GLU A 183 41.13 27.04 -11.44
CA GLU A 183 42.40 26.75 -12.12
C GLU A 183 42.37 27.24 -13.56
N HIS A 184 41.26 26.99 -14.27
CA HIS A 184 41.07 27.50 -15.62
C HIS A 184 41.12 29.03 -15.65
N PHE A 185 40.46 29.70 -14.70
CA PHE A 185 40.53 31.17 -14.58
C PHE A 185 41.92 31.66 -14.14
N ARG A 186 42.63 30.95 -13.27
CA ARG A 186 44.01 31.28 -12.87
C ARG A 186 44.96 31.19 -14.06
N ARG A 187 44.91 30.11 -14.84
CA ARG A 187 45.69 29.95 -16.08
C ARG A 187 45.35 31.06 -17.08
N LEU A 188 44.06 31.41 -17.20
CA LEU A 188 43.63 32.52 -18.04
C LEU A 188 44.23 33.86 -17.56
N ASP A 189 44.16 34.15 -16.27
CA ASP A 189 44.71 35.39 -15.70
C ASP A 189 46.24 35.49 -15.81
N GLU A 190 46.94 34.38 -15.59
CA GLU A 190 48.40 34.28 -15.79
C GLU A 190 48.79 34.56 -17.24
N THR A 191 48.07 33.96 -18.21
CA THR A 191 48.30 34.27 -19.63
C THR A 191 48.00 35.73 -19.94
N LEU A 192 46.93 36.31 -19.37
CA LEU A 192 46.61 37.74 -19.54
C LEU A 192 47.72 38.63 -18.97
N ARG A 193 48.31 38.29 -17.83
CA ARG A 193 49.44 39.01 -17.23
C ARG A 193 50.69 38.94 -18.10
N LEU A 194 51.01 37.78 -18.69
CA LEU A 194 52.12 37.63 -19.65
C LEU A 194 51.90 38.42 -20.95
N TYR A 195 50.67 38.43 -21.48
CA TYR A 195 50.32 39.22 -22.66
C TYR A 195 50.29 40.73 -22.39
N ALA A 196 49.95 41.15 -21.18
CA ALA A 196 50.01 42.54 -20.75
C ALA A 196 51.47 43.02 -20.59
N GLY A 197 52.35 42.21 -19.99
CA GLY A 197 53.79 42.49 -19.88
C GLY A 197 54.50 42.55 -21.22
N LYS A 198 54.06 41.79 -22.23
CA LYS A 198 54.60 41.83 -23.60
C LYS A 198 54.13 43.02 -24.44
N LYS A 199 53.10 43.76 -24.03
CA LYS A 199 52.57 44.91 -24.79
C LYS A 199 53.39 46.21 -24.61
N GLY A 200 54.58 46.13 -24.02
CA GLY A 200 55.50 47.25 -23.86
C GLY A 200 56.53 47.44 -24.98
N LYS A 201 56.81 46.47 -25.86
CA LYS A 201 57.86 46.64 -26.89
C LYS A 201 57.57 45.87 -28.18
N GLY A 202 57.27 46.61 -29.25
CA GLY A 202 57.75 46.33 -30.62
C GLY A 202 57.18 45.16 -31.45
N ALA A 203 56.64 45.54 -32.60
CA ALA A 203 56.63 44.85 -33.90
C ALA A 203 55.46 43.88 -34.29
N PRO A 204 55.05 43.89 -35.59
CA PRO A 204 53.90 43.15 -36.11
C PRO A 204 54.31 41.78 -36.69
N GLN A 205 53.48 40.75 -36.49
CA GLN A 205 53.52 39.51 -37.27
C GLN A 205 52.12 39.17 -37.79
N SER A 206 52.00 39.08 -39.11
CA SER A 206 50.75 38.88 -39.84
C SER A 206 50.20 37.44 -39.77
N GLY A 207 51.02 36.43 -39.45
CA GLY A 207 50.56 35.03 -39.29
C GLY A 207 49.84 34.72 -37.96
N GLY A 208 50.19 35.41 -36.87
CA GLY A 208 49.59 35.19 -35.55
C GLY A 208 48.19 35.81 -35.38
N ARG A 209 47.81 36.75 -36.26
CA ARG A 209 46.50 37.42 -36.19
C ARG A 209 45.37 36.49 -36.54
N GLU A 210 45.54 35.61 -37.52
CA GLU A 210 44.52 34.68 -37.97
C GLU A 210 44.28 33.56 -36.94
N ALA A 211 45.35 32.93 -36.44
CA ALA A 211 45.26 31.94 -35.37
C ALA A 211 44.62 32.52 -34.09
N ARG A 212 44.96 33.76 -33.73
CA ARG A 212 44.35 34.46 -32.57
C ARG A 212 42.89 34.83 -32.81
N ARG A 213 42.50 35.11 -34.07
CA ARG A 213 41.09 35.39 -34.45
C ARG A 213 40.27 34.11 -34.43
N GLN A 214 40.82 32.99 -34.89
CA GLN A 214 40.20 31.67 -34.83
C GLN A 214 40.06 31.18 -33.37
N GLN A 215 41.10 31.32 -32.53
CA GLN A 215 41.00 30.99 -31.10
C GLN A 215 39.97 31.85 -30.37
N LYS A 216 39.89 33.15 -30.66
CA LYS A 216 38.83 34.03 -30.09
C LYS A 216 37.44 33.65 -30.59
N ALA A 217 37.28 33.26 -31.85
CA ALA A 217 36.01 32.80 -32.40
C ALA A 217 35.58 31.48 -31.76
N ALA A 218 36.51 30.53 -31.59
CA ALA A 218 36.27 29.26 -30.92
C ALA A 218 35.89 29.44 -29.43
N ALA A 219 36.59 30.31 -28.69
CA ALA A 219 36.25 30.63 -27.30
C ALA A 219 34.88 31.33 -27.18
N LYS A 220 34.53 32.19 -28.14
CA LYS A 220 33.20 32.82 -28.20
C LYS A 220 32.11 31.79 -28.50
N ALA A 221 32.36 30.85 -29.41
CA ALA A 221 31.44 29.77 -29.72
C ALA A 221 31.25 28.81 -28.53
N GLN A 222 32.32 28.42 -27.84
CA GLN A 222 32.24 27.62 -26.62
C GLN A 222 31.47 28.33 -25.51
N LYS A 223 31.70 29.65 -25.31
CA LYS A 223 30.95 30.43 -24.32
C LYS A 223 29.46 30.54 -24.67
N GLN A 224 29.12 30.65 -25.97
CA GLN A 224 27.73 30.62 -26.43
C GLN A 224 27.10 29.24 -26.24
N GLN A 225 27.80 28.16 -26.56
CA GLN A 225 27.34 26.79 -26.32
C GLN A 225 27.12 26.51 -24.83
N ALA A 226 28.03 26.95 -23.96
CA ALA A 226 27.89 26.82 -22.51
C ALA A 226 26.72 27.65 -21.95
N ALA A 227 26.45 28.84 -22.51
CA ALA A 227 25.29 29.65 -22.14
C ALA A 227 23.97 28.95 -22.52
N VAL A 228 23.88 28.41 -23.74
CA VAL A 228 22.72 27.64 -24.22
C VAL A 228 22.52 26.38 -23.37
N GLN A 229 23.59 25.66 -23.02
CA GLN A 229 23.50 24.49 -22.13
C GLN A 229 23.04 24.85 -20.72
N LYS A 230 23.54 25.96 -20.13
CA LYS A 230 23.08 26.44 -18.83
C LYS A 230 21.61 26.88 -18.85
N GLU A 231 21.17 27.51 -19.94
CA GLU A 231 19.77 27.89 -20.13
C GLU A 231 18.86 26.68 -20.29
N ALA A 232 19.28 25.67 -21.07
CA ALA A 232 18.57 24.40 -21.23
C ALA A 232 18.44 23.65 -19.88
N GLN A 233 19.52 23.52 -19.12
CA GLN A 233 19.48 22.90 -17.78
C GLN A 233 18.58 23.67 -16.81
N LYS A 234 18.54 25.01 -16.91
CA LYS A 234 17.64 25.85 -16.09
C LYS A 234 16.18 25.67 -16.50
N ALA A 235 15.89 25.52 -17.80
CA ALA A 235 14.56 25.23 -18.30
C ALA A 235 14.08 23.84 -17.86
N GLU A 236 14.93 22.83 -17.94
CA GLU A 236 14.65 21.46 -17.49
C GLU A 236 14.35 21.41 -15.98
N LYS A 237 15.17 22.08 -15.15
CA LYS A 237 14.91 22.20 -13.70
C LYS A 237 13.60 22.93 -13.40
N ARG A 238 13.21 23.93 -14.21
CA ARG A 238 11.93 24.62 -14.07
C ARG A 238 10.75 23.71 -14.42
N ALA A 239 10.85 22.96 -15.52
CA ALA A 239 9.84 21.99 -15.93
C ALA A 239 9.67 20.89 -14.88
N ALA A 240 10.76 20.36 -14.32
CA ALA A 240 10.72 19.36 -13.26
C ALA A 240 10.00 19.88 -12.00
N ARG A 241 10.29 21.12 -11.57
CA ARG A 241 9.60 21.76 -10.44
C ARG A 241 8.11 22.00 -10.71
N GLU A 242 7.74 22.30 -11.95
CA GLU A 242 6.35 22.49 -12.34
C GLU A 242 5.56 21.17 -12.33
N GLU A 243 6.15 20.10 -12.84
CA GLU A 243 5.58 18.75 -12.74
C GLU A 243 5.45 18.28 -11.29
N GLU A 244 6.47 18.49 -10.46
CA GLU A 244 6.38 18.19 -9.03
C GLU A 244 5.25 18.98 -8.35
N ALA A 245 5.08 20.26 -8.70
CA ALA A 245 4.00 21.09 -8.20
C ALA A 245 2.61 20.60 -8.67
N LYS A 246 2.47 20.12 -9.91
CA LYS A 246 1.24 19.50 -10.41
C LYS A 246 0.91 18.22 -9.65
N ASN A 247 1.88 17.31 -9.51
CA ASN A 247 1.72 16.07 -8.75
C ASN A 247 1.30 16.36 -7.30
N ARG A 248 1.87 17.41 -6.69
CA ARG A 248 1.50 17.81 -5.33
C ARG A 248 0.06 18.35 -5.25
N ARG A 249 -0.40 19.12 -6.25
CA ARG A 249 -1.79 19.59 -6.34
C ARG A 249 -2.77 18.44 -6.55
N GLU A 250 -2.42 17.49 -7.40
CA GLU A 250 -3.22 16.29 -7.66
C GLU A 250 -3.33 15.41 -6.41
N ALA A 251 -2.23 15.22 -5.68
CA ALA A 251 -2.25 14.51 -4.39
C ALA A 251 -3.16 15.20 -3.36
N VAL A 252 -3.17 16.53 -3.30
CA VAL A 252 -4.09 17.29 -2.43
C VAL A 252 -5.55 17.11 -2.87
N LYS A 253 -5.81 17.10 -4.17
CA LYS A 253 -7.15 16.86 -4.73
C LYS A 253 -7.64 15.45 -4.37
N ALA A 254 -6.82 14.43 -4.59
CA ALA A 254 -7.12 13.03 -4.24
C ALA A 254 -7.37 12.85 -2.73
N ARG A 255 -6.63 13.57 -1.87
CA ARG A 255 -6.89 13.58 -0.42
C ARG A 255 -8.27 14.16 -0.09
N ARG A 256 -8.66 15.27 -0.72
CA ARG A 256 -9.99 15.88 -0.52
C ARG A 256 -11.11 14.96 -1.00
N GLU A 257 -10.96 14.33 -2.16
CA GLU A 257 -11.93 13.36 -2.69
C GLU A 257 -12.07 12.15 -1.76
N ASN A 258 -10.95 11.58 -1.28
CA ASN A 258 -10.99 10.51 -0.29
C ASN A 258 -11.68 10.93 1.02
N GLU A 259 -11.50 12.17 1.47
CA GLU A 259 -12.18 12.68 2.65
C GLU A 259 -13.70 12.82 2.42
N GLN A 260 -14.10 13.25 1.22
CA GLN A 260 -15.51 13.32 0.82
C GLN A 260 -16.14 11.93 0.76
N LEU A 261 -15.48 10.96 0.13
CA LEU A 261 -15.92 9.56 0.09
C LEU A 261 -16.09 8.98 1.50
N LYS A 262 -15.14 9.24 2.42
CA LYS A 262 -15.27 8.82 3.82
C LYS A 262 -16.48 9.47 4.51
N LYS A 263 -16.73 10.75 4.26
CA LYS A 263 -17.91 11.45 4.82
C LYS A 263 -19.21 10.87 4.26
N GLU A 264 -19.24 10.53 2.97
CA GLU A 264 -20.40 9.94 2.31
C GLU A 264 -20.66 8.52 2.80
N GLN A 265 -19.64 7.66 2.87
CA GLN A 265 -19.76 6.33 3.47
C GLN A 265 -20.27 6.40 4.92
N LYS A 266 -19.81 7.38 5.70
CA LYS A 266 -20.32 7.60 7.07
C LYS A 266 -21.79 8.03 7.08
N ARG A 267 -22.24 8.83 6.11
CA ARG A 267 -23.66 9.21 5.96
C ARG A 267 -24.51 7.98 5.58
N GLN A 268 -24.08 7.22 4.57
CA GLN A 268 -24.76 6.00 4.14
C GLN A 268 -24.86 4.97 5.29
N ARG A 269 -23.79 4.78 6.07
CA ARG A 269 -23.82 3.89 7.25
C ARG A 269 -24.84 4.35 8.29
N LYS A 270 -24.91 5.65 8.59
CA LYS A 270 -25.92 6.21 9.51
C LYS A 270 -27.34 6.06 8.97
N GLU A 271 -27.53 6.21 7.67
CA GLU A 271 -28.83 6.05 7.03
C GLU A 271 -29.29 4.59 7.04
N ALA A 272 -28.39 3.65 6.72
CA ALA A 272 -28.63 2.22 6.85
C ALA A 272 -29.00 1.85 8.29
N GLU A 273 -28.27 2.37 9.28
CA GLU A 273 -28.59 2.13 10.70
C GLU A 273 -29.98 2.69 11.08
N ARG A 274 -30.36 3.86 10.56
CA ARG A 274 -31.71 4.42 10.77
C ARG A 274 -32.79 3.58 10.10
N ALA A 275 -32.53 3.07 8.90
CA ALA A 275 -33.44 2.19 8.17
C ALA A 275 -33.62 0.85 8.91
N ASP A 276 -32.54 0.26 9.42
CA ASP A 276 -32.58 -0.96 10.22
C ASP A 276 -33.35 -0.74 11.54
N ARG A 277 -33.12 0.36 12.25
CA ARG A 277 -33.92 0.74 13.43
C ARG A 277 -35.39 0.94 13.11
N LYS A 278 -35.73 1.49 11.94
CA LYS A 278 -37.12 1.66 11.49
C LYS A 278 -37.76 0.30 11.19
N ARG A 279 -37.06 -0.59 10.47
CA ARG A 279 -37.48 -1.97 10.21
C ARG A 279 -37.69 -2.75 11.51
N GLU A 280 -36.80 -2.61 12.48
CA GLU A 280 -36.95 -3.25 13.79
C GLU A 280 -38.19 -2.73 14.54
N ARG A 281 -38.45 -1.42 14.51
CA ARG A 281 -39.66 -0.82 15.10
C ARG A 281 -40.94 -1.28 14.40
N GLU A 282 -40.95 -1.37 13.08
CA GLU A 282 -42.08 -1.89 12.30
C GLU A 282 -42.32 -3.38 12.57
N ALA A 283 -41.26 -4.20 12.61
CA ALA A 283 -41.32 -5.61 12.96
C ALA A 283 -41.86 -5.84 14.39
N ARG A 284 -41.52 -4.96 15.35
CA ARG A 284 -42.10 -4.98 16.72
C ARG A 284 -43.56 -4.50 16.77
N ARG A 285 -44.01 -3.67 15.82
CA ARG A 285 -45.40 -3.19 15.71
C ARG A 285 -46.33 -4.23 15.05
N ALA A 286 -45.82 -5.00 14.09
CA ALA A 286 -46.57 -6.01 13.36
C ALA A 286 -47.30 -7.05 14.25
N PRO A 287 -46.69 -7.65 15.29
CA PRO A 287 -47.39 -8.60 16.16
C PRO A 287 -48.46 -7.96 17.06
N ARG A 288 -48.33 -6.67 17.43
CA ARG A 288 -49.35 -5.96 18.25
C ARG A 288 -50.61 -5.62 17.46
N ALA A 289 -50.50 -5.38 16.16
CA ALA A 289 -51.66 -5.15 15.29
C ALA A 289 -52.49 -6.41 15.08
N VAL A 290 -51.83 -7.57 14.95
CA VAL A 290 -52.49 -8.89 14.80
C VAL A 290 -53.17 -9.33 16.10
N LEU A 291 -52.57 -9.07 17.27
CA LEU A 291 -53.19 -9.33 18.58
C LEU A 291 -54.44 -8.47 18.82
N ARG A 292 -54.40 -7.18 18.46
CA ARG A 292 -55.54 -6.26 18.63
C ARG A 292 -56.72 -6.56 17.69
N MET A 293 -56.49 -7.24 16.56
CA MET A 293 -57.57 -7.71 15.68
C MET A 293 -58.19 -9.02 16.16
N LYS A 294 -57.44 -9.89 16.85
CA LYS A 294 -58.01 -11.10 17.47
C LYS A 294 -58.92 -10.80 18.66
N GLU A 295 -58.64 -9.75 19.44
CA GLU A 295 -59.52 -9.33 20.56
C GLU A 295 -60.84 -8.67 20.10
N LYS A 296 -60.89 -8.11 18.88
CA LYS A 296 -62.12 -7.47 18.35
C LYS A 296 -63.06 -8.42 17.60
N ASN A 297 -62.58 -9.58 17.16
CA ASN A 297 -63.38 -10.58 16.44
C ASN A 297 -63.80 -11.77 17.32
N GLY A 298 -63.55 -11.70 18.63
CA GLY A 298 -63.83 -12.76 19.60
C GLY A 298 -64.93 -12.43 20.60
N SER A 299 -65.84 -11.50 20.29
CA SER A 299 -66.98 -11.14 21.15
C SER A 299 -68.27 -11.01 20.34
#